data_AF-A0A0F9CXF1-F1
#
_entry.id   AF-A0A0F9CXF1-F1
#
_cell.length_a   1.000
_cell.length_b   1.000
_cell.length_c   1.000
_cell.angle_alpha   90.00
_cell.angle_beta   90.00
_cell.angle_gamma   90.00
#
_symmetry.space_group_name_H-M   'P 1'
#
loop_
_entity.id
_entity.type
_entity.pdbx_description
1 polymer ?
#
loop_
_entity_poly.entity_id
_entity_poly.type
_entity_poly.pdbx_seq_one_letter_code
_entity_poly.pdbx_strand_id
1 'polypeptide(L)'
;KYYLRVDKGWYIRRGAKKQIVDRLAKLAYYVHEDDVLKLPPIRHYVKACPMTGVQRRMYEKVLTEWEVQLRNGDTFDVDHTIVQLSKLKQIASGFIYDQEKKAHYIKSRKLKLLMSLLHDNDELGRKKKVVVWASHTAEIEAILCEAKKQGIRSVGFYGSNRRKKLEARKRFRDYADIRLFVGQVDSGVGMNELIVADTAVYYSNSFKVVSRQQSLRRIRRKGTRAKVITYIDLVTEKTVDRHVLQSVETKMALASFILDAIKRGVPIRSLLT
;
A
#
# COMPACT_ATOMS: atom_id res chain seq x y z
N LYS A 1 -23.82 -14.62 -23.00
CA LYS A 1 -24.60 -13.38 -23.23
C LYS A 1 -23.73 -12.12 -23.31
N TYR A 2 -22.81 -11.88 -22.38
CA TYR A 2 -22.02 -10.64 -22.32
C TYR A 2 -20.60 -10.73 -22.90
N TYR A 3 -20.11 -11.95 -23.11
CA TYR A 3 -18.79 -12.23 -23.66
C TYR A 3 -18.89 -12.99 -24.98
N LEU A 4 -17.90 -12.80 -25.84
CA LEU A 4 -17.59 -13.59 -27.02
C LEU A 4 -16.36 -14.42 -26.70
N ARG A 5 -16.35 -15.66 -27.14
CA ARG A 5 -15.13 -16.46 -27.13
C ARG A 5 -14.48 -16.27 -28.50
N VAL A 6 -13.24 -15.77 -28.51
CA VAL A 6 -12.40 -15.70 -29.70
C VAL A 6 -11.11 -16.44 -29.35
N ASP A 7 -10.81 -17.50 -30.07
CA ASP A 7 -9.74 -18.46 -29.76
C ASP A 7 -9.82 -19.02 -28.32
N LYS A 8 -8.72 -18.93 -27.57
CA LYS A 8 -8.61 -19.30 -26.15
C LYS A 8 -9.06 -18.20 -25.18
N GLY A 9 -9.52 -17.04 -25.68
CA GLY A 9 -9.85 -15.86 -24.86
C GLY A 9 -11.35 -15.52 -24.80
N TRP A 10 -11.76 -14.90 -23.69
CA TRP A 10 -13.10 -14.32 -23.54
C TRP A 10 -13.03 -12.79 -23.64
N TYR A 11 -13.75 -12.24 -24.61
CA TYR A 11 -13.78 -10.82 -24.92
C TYR A 11 -15.16 -10.25 -24.66
N ILE A 12 -15.23 -9.07 -24.04
CA ILE A 12 -16.52 -8.45 -23.71
C ILE A 12 -17.20 -7.93 -24.99
N ARG A 13 -18.48 -8.27 -25.18
CA ARG A 13 -19.26 -7.78 -26.34
C ARG A 13 -19.38 -6.26 -26.29
N ARG A 14 -19.35 -5.61 -27.46
CA ARG A 14 -19.57 -4.16 -27.58
C ARG A 14 -20.93 -3.80 -26.96
N GLY A 15 -20.93 -3.02 -25.87
CA GLY A 15 -22.15 -2.63 -25.14
C GLY A 15 -22.56 -3.55 -23.99
N ALA A 16 -21.93 -4.71 -23.81
CA ALA A 16 -22.20 -5.58 -22.67
C ALA A 16 -21.85 -4.93 -21.32
N LYS A 17 -20.80 -4.10 -21.26
CA LYS A 17 -20.48 -3.30 -20.06
C LYS A 17 -21.67 -2.46 -19.59
N LYS A 18 -22.38 -1.78 -20.51
CA LYS A 18 -23.57 -0.96 -20.20
C LYS A 18 -24.69 -1.82 -19.61
N GLN A 19 -25.01 -2.94 -20.25
CA GLN A 19 -26.08 -3.84 -19.78
C GLN A 19 -25.78 -4.44 -18.40
N ILE A 20 -24.51 -4.71 -18.10
CA ILE A 20 -24.07 -5.18 -16.78
C ILE A 20 -24.23 -4.06 -15.74
N VAL A 21 -23.77 -2.86 -16.05
CA VAL A 21 -23.84 -1.70 -15.13
C VAL A 21 -25.28 -1.27 -14.88
N ASP A 22 -26.12 -1.15 -15.92
CA ASP A 22 -27.53 -0.76 -15.78
C ASP A 22 -28.31 -1.77 -14.92
N ARG A 23 -27.96 -3.06 -15.01
CA ARG A 23 -28.53 -4.10 -14.14
C ARG A 23 -28.01 -4.00 -12.71
N LEU A 24 -26.72 -3.77 -12.53
CA LEU A 24 -26.13 -3.58 -11.20
C LEU A 24 -26.70 -2.34 -10.51
N ALA A 25 -26.87 -1.23 -11.22
CA ALA A 25 -27.44 0.00 -10.68
C ALA A 25 -28.89 -0.17 -10.20
N LYS A 26 -29.67 -1.05 -10.82
CA LYS A 26 -31.03 -1.40 -10.36
C LYS A 26 -31.05 -2.28 -9.11
N LEU A 27 -29.95 -2.98 -8.83
CA LEU A 27 -29.84 -3.95 -7.74
C LEU A 27 -28.95 -3.47 -6.59
N ALA A 28 -28.20 -2.39 -6.77
CA ALA A 28 -27.22 -1.90 -5.82
C ALA A 28 -27.50 -0.45 -5.44
N TYR A 29 -27.50 -0.17 -4.14
CA TYR A 29 -27.53 1.17 -3.60
C TYR A 29 -26.11 1.57 -3.21
N TYR A 30 -25.63 2.70 -3.73
CA TYR A 30 -24.28 3.21 -3.46
C TYR A 30 -24.36 4.57 -2.78
N VAL A 31 -23.59 4.73 -1.70
CA VAL A 31 -23.45 6.00 -0.97
C VAL A 31 -21.98 6.24 -0.73
N HIS A 32 -21.50 7.43 -1.08
CA HIS A 32 -20.11 7.79 -0.79
C HIS A 32 -19.98 8.16 0.69
N GLU A 33 -18.86 7.76 1.31
CA GLU A 33 -18.64 7.97 2.74
C GLU A 33 -18.70 9.45 3.12
N ASP A 34 -18.11 10.31 2.28
CA ASP A 34 -18.13 11.78 2.48
C ASP A 34 -19.52 12.41 2.29
N ASP A 35 -20.49 11.72 1.66
CA ASP A 35 -21.87 12.23 1.52
C ASP A 35 -22.67 12.09 2.82
N VAL A 36 -22.31 11.10 3.66
CA VAL A 36 -23.10 10.73 4.85
C VAL A 36 -22.32 10.81 6.16
N LEU A 37 -21.00 10.92 6.11
CA LEU A 37 -20.13 11.03 7.28
C LEU A 37 -19.32 12.32 7.21
N LYS A 38 -19.31 13.07 8.33
CA LYS A 38 -18.33 14.14 8.55
C LYS A 38 -16.96 13.51 8.85
N LEU A 39 -16.17 13.26 7.81
CA LEU A 39 -14.81 12.73 7.93
C LEU A 39 -13.78 13.86 7.87
N PRO A 40 -12.65 13.75 8.60
CA PRO A 40 -11.59 14.75 8.53
C PRO A 40 -10.98 14.83 7.12
N PRO A 41 -10.49 16.01 6.71
CA PRO A 41 -9.76 16.19 5.45
C PRO A 41 -8.48 15.35 5.43
N ILE A 42 -8.02 15.04 4.22
CA ILE A 42 -6.85 14.22 3.97
C ILE A 42 -5.71 15.07 3.37
N ARG A 43 -4.48 14.81 3.80
CA ARG A 43 -3.25 15.24 3.12
C ARG A 43 -2.50 14.02 2.61
N HIS A 44 -2.16 14.01 1.32
CA HIS A 44 -1.34 12.98 0.69
C HIS A 44 0.03 13.53 0.34
N TYR A 45 1.08 12.82 0.73
CA TYR A 45 2.46 13.16 0.40
C TYR A 45 3.20 11.95 -0.16
N VAL A 46 4.07 12.20 -1.13
CA VAL A 46 5.08 11.24 -1.57
C VAL A 46 6.43 11.75 -1.10
N LYS A 47 7.16 10.94 -0.33
CA LYS A 47 8.51 11.26 0.14
C LYS A 47 9.47 10.27 -0.50
N ALA A 48 10.39 10.80 -1.31
CA ALA A 48 11.35 9.99 -2.03
C ALA A 48 12.71 9.98 -1.33
N CYS A 49 13.46 8.89 -1.47
CA CYS A 49 14.86 8.84 -1.10
C CYS A 49 15.69 8.09 -2.14
N PRO A 50 16.95 8.49 -2.38
CA PRO A 50 17.83 7.76 -3.27
C PRO A 50 18.29 6.43 -2.64
N MET A 51 18.61 5.45 -3.49
CA MET A 51 19.31 4.23 -3.09
C MET A 51 20.70 4.55 -2.51
N THR A 52 21.20 3.70 -1.62
CA THR A 52 22.63 3.67 -1.30
C THR A 52 23.44 3.08 -2.46
N GLY A 53 24.76 3.30 -2.47
CA GLY A 53 25.62 2.73 -3.51
C GLY A 53 25.58 1.20 -3.57
N VAL A 54 25.45 0.54 -2.41
CA VAL A 54 25.29 -0.92 -2.33
C VAL A 54 23.96 -1.36 -2.91
N GLN A 55 22.85 -0.72 -2.53
CA GLN A 55 21.53 -1.01 -3.09
C GLN A 55 21.53 -0.82 -4.60
N ARG A 56 22.13 0.26 -5.12
CA ARG A 56 22.18 0.54 -6.55
C ARG A 56 22.90 -0.57 -7.32
N ARG A 57 24.10 -0.99 -6.87
CA ARG A 57 24.84 -2.08 -7.51
C ARG A 57 24.06 -3.38 -7.55
N MET A 58 23.39 -3.74 -6.46
CA MET A 58 22.55 -4.94 -6.40
C MET A 58 21.35 -4.84 -7.34
N TYR A 59 20.71 -3.66 -7.38
CA TYR A 59 19.55 -3.40 -8.22
C TYR A 59 19.91 -3.48 -9.71
N GLU A 60 21.01 -2.84 -10.12
CA GLU A 60 21.53 -2.88 -11.48
C GLU A 60 21.91 -4.29 -11.90
N LYS A 61 22.55 -5.07 -11.01
CA LYS A 61 22.88 -6.48 -11.28
C LYS A 61 21.63 -7.30 -11.63
N VAL A 62 20.55 -7.17 -10.86
CA VAL A 62 19.29 -7.88 -11.14
C VAL A 62 18.68 -7.44 -12.47
N LEU A 63 18.73 -6.14 -12.79
CA LEU A 63 18.25 -5.63 -14.09
C LEU A 63 19.06 -6.20 -15.26
N THR A 64 20.39 -6.16 -15.18
CA THR A 64 21.26 -6.68 -16.23
C THR A 64 21.07 -8.18 -16.44
N GLU A 65 20.97 -8.97 -15.36
CA GLU A 65 20.67 -10.40 -15.45
C GLU A 65 19.34 -10.64 -16.16
N TRP A 66 18.31 -9.87 -15.81
CA TRP A 66 16.99 -10.00 -16.44
C TRP A 66 17.00 -9.57 -17.92
N GLU A 67 17.73 -8.51 -18.27
CA GLU A 67 17.90 -8.06 -19.67
C GLU A 67 18.63 -9.10 -20.53
N VAL A 68 19.66 -9.75 -20.00
CA VAL A 68 20.40 -10.81 -20.71
C VAL A 68 19.48 -11.99 -21.02
N GLN A 69 18.70 -12.43 -20.03
CA GLN A 69 17.73 -13.52 -20.24
C GLN A 69 16.68 -13.16 -21.30
N LEU A 70 16.16 -11.92 -21.29
CA LEU A 70 15.24 -11.43 -22.35
C LEU A 70 15.86 -11.49 -23.75
N ARG A 71 17.14 -11.11 -23.88
CA ARG A 71 17.86 -11.11 -25.16
C ARG A 71 18.15 -12.51 -25.68
N ASN A 72 18.33 -13.48 -24.79
CA ASN A 72 18.58 -14.88 -25.15
C ASN A 72 17.34 -15.62 -25.66
N GLY A 73 16.19 -14.94 -25.72
CA GLY A 73 14.93 -15.52 -26.22
C GLY A 73 14.16 -16.32 -25.17
N ASP A 74 14.51 -16.19 -23.88
CA ASP A 74 13.79 -16.85 -22.80
C ASP A 74 12.35 -16.33 -22.76
N THR A 75 11.39 -17.25 -22.92
CA THR A 75 9.97 -16.89 -22.78
C THR A 75 9.64 -16.81 -21.30
N PHE A 76 9.37 -15.59 -20.81
CA PHE A 76 8.99 -15.41 -19.41
C PHE A 76 7.51 -15.62 -19.20
N ASP A 77 7.18 -16.59 -18.35
CA ASP A 77 5.85 -16.63 -17.75
C ASP A 77 5.71 -15.50 -16.71
N VAL A 78 4.45 -15.18 -16.40
CA VAL A 78 4.02 -14.16 -15.44
C VAL A 78 4.69 -14.38 -14.08
N ASP A 79 4.88 -15.64 -13.67
CA ASP A 79 5.48 -15.99 -12.38
C ASP A 79 6.94 -15.54 -12.29
N HIS A 80 7.74 -15.72 -13.35
CA HIS A 80 9.13 -15.26 -13.35
C HIS A 80 9.21 -13.74 -13.22
N THR A 81 8.35 -13.02 -13.95
CA THR A 81 8.28 -11.55 -13.88
C THR A 81 7.91 -11.07 -12.48
N ILE A 82 6.97 -11.73 -11.81
CA ILE A 82 6.58 -11.41 -10.43
C ILE A 82 7.76 -11.61 -9.47
N VAL A 83 8.53 -12.68 -9.64
CA VAL A 83 9.70 -12.97 -8.80
C VAL A 83 10.78 -11.89 -8.96
N GLN A 84 11.09 -11.48 -10.19
CA GLN A 84 12.10 -10.43 -10.43
C GLN A 84 11.64 -9.06 -9.89
N LEU A 85 10.38 -8.69 -10.13
CA LEU A 85 9.80 -7.49 -9.53
C LEU A 85 9.83 -7.53 -8.00
N SER A 86 9.58 -8.70 -7.39
CA SER A 86 9.71 -8.88 -5.95
C SER A 86 11.14 -8.61 -5.48
N LYS A 87 12.17 -9.17 -6.13
CA LYS A 87 13.58 -8.91 -5.79
C LYS A 87 13.94 -7.42 -5.87
N LEU A 88 13.55 -6.74 -6.94
CA LEU A 88 13.79 -5.30 -7.11
C LEU A 88 13.15 -4.49 -5.97
N LYS A 89 11.92 -4.83 -5.56
CA LYS A 89 11.24 -4.21 -4.42
C LYS A 89 11.93 -4.48 -3.10
N GLN A 90 12.41 -5.70 -2.87
CA GLN A 90 13.17 -6.05 -1.65
C GLN A 90 14.41 -5.15 -1.53
N ILE A 91 15.20 -5.04 -2.60
CA ILE A 91 16.40 -4.20 -2.66
C ILE A 91 16.04 -2.72 -2.40
N ALA A 92 15.00 -2.21 -3.05
CA ALA A 92 14.52 -0.84 -2.85
C ALA A 92 14.12 -0.56 -1.40
N SER A 93 13.54 -1.55 -0.72
CA SER A 93 13.17 -1.49 0.69
C SER A 93 14.33 -1.73 1.68
N GLY A 94 15.47 -2.23 1.23
CA GLY A 94 16.67 -2.41 2.05
C GLY A 94 16.84 -3.80 2.65
N PHE A 95 16.32 -4.85 2.02
CA PHE A 95 16.57 -6.23 2.42
C PHE A 95 16.52 -7.16 1.21
N ILE A 96 16.99 -8.40 1.34
CA ILE A 96 16.83 -9.45 0.33
C ILE A 96 16.59 -10.77 1.06
N TYR A 97 15.68 -11.61 0.56
CA TYR A 97 15.57 -13.00 1.01
C TYR A 97 16.55 -13.90 0.25
N ASP A 98 17.24 -14.78 0.98
CA ASP A 98 17.98 -15.88 0.36
C ASP A 98 17.04 -17.05 -0.03
N GLN A 99 17.64 -18.13 -0.55
CA GLN A 99 16.90 -19.33 -0.97
C GLN A 99 16.19 -20.03 0.19
N GLU A 100 16.67 -19.86 1.42
CA GLU A 100 16.07 -20.40 2.65
C GLU A 100 15.02 -19.46 3.25
N LYS A 101 14.65 -18.38 2.53
CA LYS A 101 13.71 -17.32 2.97
C LYS A 101 14.19 -16.57 4.21
N LYS A 102 15.49 -16.57 4.49
CA LYS A 102 16.08 -15.75 5.54
C LYS A 102 16.37 -14.35 5.01
N ALA A 103 16.02 -13.35 5.81
CA ALA A 103 16.19 -11.94 5.44
C ALA A 103 17.62 -11.47 5.71
N HIS A 104 18.24 -10.89 4.68
CA HIS A 104 19.52 -10.20 4.75
C HIS A 104 19.28 -8.70 4.60
N TYR A 105 19.68 -7.92 5.60
CA TYR A 105 19.41 -6.49 5.64
C TYR A 105 20.53 -5.69 4.98
N ILE A 106 20.14 -4.70 4.17
CA ILE A 106 21.04 -3.79 3.48
C ILE A 106 20.79 -2.39 4.01
N LYS A 107 21.86 -1.62 4.22
CA LYS A 107 21.74 -0.23 4.64
C LYS A 107 20.90 0.55 3.61
N SER A 108 19.78 1.09 4.08
CA SER A 108 18.79 1.80 3.26
C SER A 108 18.54 3.20 3.81
N ARG A 109 18.49 4.19 2.91
CA ARG A 109 18.09 5.56 3.26
C ARG A 109 16.59 5.66 3.57
N LYS A 110 15.79 4.70 3.12
CA LYS A 110 14.34 4.65 3.31
C LYS A 110 13.97 4.47 4.79
N LEU A 111 14.68 3.59 5.50
CA LEU A 111 14.50 3.40 6.93
C LEU A 111 14.88 4.66 7.71
N LYS A 112 15.99 5.32 7.34
CA LYS A 112 16.39 6.60 7.96
C LYS A 112 15.34 7.70 7.73
N LEU A 113 14.78 7.78 6.52
CA LEU A 113 13.70 8.71 6.18
C LEU A 113 12.46 8.45 7.04
N LEU A 114 12.04 7.18 7.18
CA LEU A 114 10.93 6.84 8.06
C LEU A 114 11.17 7.31 9.49
N MET A 115 12.35 7.03 10.04
CA MET A 115 12.69 7.42 11.41
C MET A 115 12.71 8.95 11.58
N SER A 116 13.18 9.70 10.59
CA SER A 116 13.07 11.16 10.57
C SER A 116 11.61 11.61 10.69
N LEU A 117 10.70 11.01 9.91
CA LEU A 117 9.27 11.36 9.95
C LEU A 117 8.60 11.01 11.29
N LEU A 118 9.09 10.00 12.01
CA LEU A 118 8.56 9.62 13.32
C LEU A 118 9.00 10.58 14.45
N HIS A 119 10.10 11.31 14.23
CA HIS A 119 10.56 12.36 15.13
C HIS A 119 9.84 13.68 14.94
N ASP A 120 9.20 13.90 13.78
CA ASP A 120 8.40 15.10 13.53
C ASP A 120 7.23 15.18 14.53
N ASN A 121 7.04 16.36 15.12
CA ASN A 121 5.93 16.67 16.01
C ASN A 121 4.73 17.21 15.20
N ASP A 122 3.54 17.22 15.82
CA ASP A 122 2.39 17.95 15.28
C ASP A 122 2.48 19.47 15.51
N GLU A 123 1.49 20.18 14.99
CA GLU A 123 1.37 21.65 15.11
C GLU A 123 1.31 22.13 16.57
N LEU A 124 1.00 21.24 17.52
CA LEU A 124 0.95 21.51 18.96
C LEU A 124 2.19 20.99 19.70
N GLY A 125 3.24 20.60 18.97
CA GLY A 125 4.47 20.03 19.54
C GLY A 125 4.30 18.61 20.09
N ARG A 126 3.15 17.97 19.86
CA ARG A 126 2.85 16.63 20.37
C ARG A 126 3.36 15.56 19.42
N LYS A 127 3.75 14.47 20.06
CA LYS A 127 4.23 13.26 19.44
C LYS A 127 3.07 12.48 18.81
N LYS A 128 2.96 12.52 17.47
CA LYS A 128 1.91 11.84 16.69
C LYS A 128 1.88 10.32 16.89
N LYS A 129 0.69 9.73 16.76
CA LYS A 129 0.50 8.27 16.63
C LYS A 129 0.50 7.89 15.15
N VAL A 130 1.44 7.03 14.77
CA VAL A 130 1.73 6.70 13.38
C VAL A 130 1.50 5.22 13.12
N VAL A 131 0.81 4.92 12.02
CA VAL A 131 0.69 3.57 11.48
C VAL A 131 1.64 3.45 10.30
N VAL A 132 2.51 2.45 10.31
CA VAL A 132 3.39 2.12 9.20
C VAL A 132 2.95 0.82 8.55
N TRP A 133 2.67 0.90 7.27
CA TRP A 133 2.33 -0.26 6.46
C TRP A 133 3.53 -0.72 5.65
N ALA A 134 3.81 -2.02 5.72
CA ALA A 134 4.84 -2.69 4.94
C ALA A 134 4.24 -3.90 4.21
N SER A 135 4.94 -4.42 3.20
CA SER A 135 4.51 -5.59 2.44
C SER A 135 5.14 -6.87 2.99
N HIS A 136 6.38 -6.79 3.47
CA HIS A 136 7.17 -7.94 3.89
C HIS A 136 7.46 -7.92 5.39
N THR A 137 7.54 -9.11 5.98
CA THR A 137 7.86 -9.29 7.41
C THR A 137 9.23 -8.70 7.77
N ALA A 138 10.23 -8.87 6.91
CA ALA A 138 11.57 -8.32 7.13
C ALA A 138 11.56 -6.79 7.30
N GLU A 139 10.74 -6.09 6.53
CA GLU A 139 10.58 -4.62 6.66
C GLU A 139 10.04 -4.27 8.06
N ILE A 140 9.04 -5.03 8.53
CA ILE A 140 8.42 -4.80 9.83
C ILE A 140 9.43 -5.02 10.95
N GLU A 141 10.18 -6.11 10.90
CA GLU A 141 11.23 -6.44 11.87
C GLU A 141 12.32 -5.35 11.90
N ALA A 142 12.78 -4.90 10.74
CA ALA A 142 13.78 -3.82 10.63
C ALA A 142 13.27 -2.51 11.24
N ILE A 143 12.02 -2.13 10.95
CA ILE A 143 11.40 -0.90 11.48
C ILE A 143 11.25 -0.99 13.00
N LEU A 144 10.77 -2.12 13.54
CA LEU A 144 10.61 -2.30 14.99
C LEU A 144 11.96 -2.30 15.71
N CYS A 145 12.98 -2.95 15.13
CA CYS A 145 14.34 -2.97 15.68
C CYS A 145 14.92 -1.56 15.76
N GLU A 146 14.81 -0.78 14.68
CA GLU A 146 15.34 0.58 14.63
C GLU A 146 14.54 1.54 15.52
N ALA A 147 13.21 1.43 15.55
CA ALA A 147 12.36 2.20 16.46
C ALA A 147 12.74 1.95 17.94
N LYS A 148 13.00 0.69 18.31
CA LYS A 148 13.45 0.34 19.66
C LYS A 148 14.80 0.99 20.01
N LYS A 149 15.77 0.99 19.09
CA LYS A 149 17.09 1.64 19.30
C LYS A 149 16.95 3.13 19.54
N GLN A 150 15.98 3.77 18.89
CA GLN A 150 15.72 5.21 19.01
C GLN A 150 14.74 5.54 20.16
N GLY A 151 14.40 4.57 20.99
CA GLY A 151 13.50 4.78 22.14
C GLY A 151 12.03 5.01 21.78
N ILE A 152 11.63 4.70 20.54
CA ILE A 152 10.24 4.81 20.09
C ILE A 152 9.51 3.53 20.48
N ARG A 153 8.59 3.62 21.44
CA ARG A 153 7.73 2.48 21.80
C ARG A 153 6.80 2.15 20.65
N SER A 154 6.92 0.92 20.17
CA SER A 154 6.21 0.43 18.99
C SER A 154 5.59 -0.95 19.22
N VAL A 155 4.53 -1.25 18.47
CA VAL A 155 3.95 -2.59 18.37
C VAL A 155 3.97 -3.07 16.93
N GLY A 156 4.29 -4.34 16.75
CA GLY A 156 4.42 -4.99 15.46
C GLY A 156 3.33 -6.00 15.20
N PHE A 157 2.96 -6.13 13.94
CA PHE A 157 1.98 -7.08 13.45
C PHE A 157 2.51 -7.79 12.20
N TYR A 158 2.83 -9.06 12.33
CA TYR A 158 3.24 -9.92 11.23
C TYR A 158 2.92 -11.40 11.52
N GLY A 159 2.72 -12.19 10.47
CA GLY A 159 2.40 -13.63 10.57
C GLY A 159 0.91 -13.94 10.81
N SER A 160 0.58 -15.16 11.25
CA SER A 160 -0.79 -15.70 11.32
C SER A 160 -1.43 -15.68 12.72
N ASN A 161 -0.69 -15.37 13.79
CA ASN A 161 -1.17 -15.51 15.17
C ASN A 161 -2.23 -14.46 15.57
N ARG A 162 -3.51 -14.82 15.49
CA ARG A 162 -4.65 -13.93 15.77
C ARG A 162 -4.64 -13.27 17.17
N ARG A 163 -4.11 -13.93 18.21
CA ARG A 163 -4.10 -13.40 19.58
C ARG A 163 -3.11 -12.24 19.72
N LYS A 164 -1.86 -12.44 19.28
CA LYS A 164 -0.84 -11.37 19.27
C LYS A 164 -1.30 -10.17 18.44
N LYS A 165 -1.98 -10.45 17.32
CA LYS A 165 -2.58 -9.42 16.47
C LYS A 165 -3.60 -8.56 17.22
N LEU A 166 -4.50 -9.16 17.98
CA LEU A 166 -5.50 -8.42 18.76
C LEU A 166 -4.84 -7.60 19.88
N GLU A 167 -3.88 -8.20 20.57
CA GLU A 167 -3.16 -7.54 21.66
C GLU A 167 -2.39 -6.30 21.18
N ALA A 168 -1.63 -6.41 20.09
CA ALA A 168 -0.91 -5.27 19.50
C ALA A 168 -1.84 -4.09 19.18
N ARG A 169 -3.03 -4.39 18.63
CA ARG A 169 -4.02 -3.37 18.29
C ARG A 169 -4.62 -2.68 19.51
N LYS A 170 -4.99 -3.45 20.54
CA LYS A 170 -5.46 -2.90 21.82
C LYS A 170 -4.37 -2.04 22.46
N ARG A 171 -3.15 -2.55 22.51
CA ARG A 171 -2.00 -1.82 23.07
C ARG A 171 -1.76 -0.49 22.37
N PHE A 172 -1.80 -0.46 21.04
CA PHE A 172 -1.67 0.79 20.28
C PHE A 172 -2.80 1.78 20.55
N ARG A 173 -4.04 1.32 20.77
CA ARG A 173 -5.16 2.18 21.11
C ARG A 173 -5.03 2.74 22.53
N ASP A 174 -4.84 1.84 23.49
CA ASP A 174 -5.08 2.09 24.92
C ASP A 174 -3.87 2.75 25.60
N TYR A 175 -2.65 2.48 25.13
CA TYR A 175 -1.43 3.05 25.71
C TYR A 175 -0.98 4.28 24.92
N ALA A 176 -0.87 5.43 25.60
CA ALA A 176 -0.49 6.69 24.98
C ALA A 176 0.99 6.72 24.55
N ASP A 177 1.84 6.01 25.26
CA ASP A 177 3.29 5.95 25.01
C ASP A 177 3.67 5.09 23.80
N ILE A 178 2.81 4.16 23.39
CA ILE A 178 2.97 3.38 22.14
C ILE A 178 2.59 4.27 20.96
N ARG A 179 3.61 4.83 20.33
CA ARG A 179 3.47 5.81 19.24
C ARG A 179 3.41 5.19 17.85
N LEU A 180 3.99 4.01 17.69
CA LEU A 180 4.19 3.40 16.38
C LEU A 180 3.49 2.05 16.31
N PHE A 181 2.61 1.89 15.32
CA PHE A 181 2.08 0.59 14.91
C PHE A 181 2.70 0.22 13.58
N VAL A 182 3.28 -0.97 13.44
CA VAL A 182 3.85 -1.46 12.18
C VAL A 182 3.15 -2.74 11.76
N GLY A 183 2.61 -2.81 10.55
CA GLY A 183 1.86 -3.98 10.09
C GLY A 183 1.91 -4.24 8.60
N GLN A 184 1.55 -5.47 8.21
CA GLN A 184 1.35 -5.82 6.80
C GLN A 184 0.03 -5.26 6.27
N VAL A 185 0.06 -4.60 5.10
CA VAL A 185 -1.14 -4.03 4.45
C VAL A 185 -2.22 -5.11 4.25
N ASP A 186 -1.84 -6.27 3.72
CA ASP A 186 -2.75 -7.35 3.31
C ASP A 186 -3.41 -8.06 4.50
N SER A 187 -2.78 -8.00 5.67
CA SER A 187 -3.31 -8.61 6.88
C SER A 187 -4.19 -7.65 7.71
N GLY A 188 -4.46 -6.44 7.18
CA GLY A 188 -5.25 -5.37 7.79
C GLY A 188 -6.77 -5.60 7.93
N VAL A 189 -7.28 -6.80 7.60
CA VAL A 189 -8.72 -7.10 7.70
C VAL A 189 -9.17 -7.05 9.16
N GLY A 190 -10.17 -6.20 9.45
CA GLY A 190 -10.85 -6.15 10.76
C GLY A 190 -10.17 -5.33 11.85
N MET A 191 -9.28 -4.38 11.50
CA MET A 191 -8.66 -3.47 12.48
C MET A 191 -9.47 -2.18 12.62
N ASN A 192 -10.14 -1.99 13.77
CA ASN A 192 -10.86 -0.76 14.08
C ASN A 192 -10.07 0.12 15.06
N GLU A 193 -9.02 -0.44 15.67
CA GLU A 193 -8.20 0.18 16.72
C GLU A 193 -7.28 1.28 16.22
N LEU A 194 -6.98 1.33 14.93
CA LEU A 194 -6.02 2.27 14.33
C LEU A 194 -6.56 3.69 14.17
N ILE A 195 -7.82 3.91 14.53
CA ILE A 195 -8.54 5.21 14.47
C ILE A 195 -7.91 6.30 15.36
N VAL A 196 -7.04 5.91 16.30
CA VAL A 196 -6.27 6.83 17.16
C VAL A 196 -5.07 7.44 16.46
N ALA A 197 -4.68 6.92 15.30
CA ALA A 197 -3.60 7.47 14.50
C ALA A 197 -4.08 8.68 13.70
N ASP A 198 -3.19 9.64 13.50
CA ASP A 198 -3.39 10.79 12.62
C ASP A 198 -2.64 10.62 11.29
N THR A 199 -1.62 9.74 11.25
CA THR A 199 -0.73 9.57 10.12
C THR A 199 -0.58 8.09 9.77
N ALA A 200 -0.70 7.77 8.48
CA ALA A 200 -0.27 6.49 7.92
C ALA A 200 0.91 6.69 6.98
N VAL A 201 1.96 5.91 7.18
CA VAL A 201 3.12 5.87 6.29
C VAL A 201 3.16 4.53 5.59
N TYR A 202 3.22 4.53 4.28
CA TYR A 202 3.42 3.32 3.46
C TYR A 202 4.91 3.18 3.20
N TYR A 203 5.56 2.31 3.97
CA TYR A 203 6.98 2.01 3.80
C TYR A 203 7.22 1.27 2.48
N SER A 204 6.32 0.36 2.11
CA SER A 204 6.33 -0.28 0.79
C SER A 204 4.92 -0.50 0.29
N ASN A 205 4.74 -0.28 -1.02
CA ASN A 205 3.43 -0.35 -1.68
C ASN A 205 3.24 -1.70 -2.38
N SER A 206 1.99 -2.19 -2.37
CA SER A 206 1.59 -3.38 -3.13
C SER A 206 0.78 -2.97 -4.37
N PHE A 207 0.71 -3.84 -5.38
CA PHE A 207 -0.14 -3.60 -6.56
C PHE A 207 -1.64 -3.79 -6.27
N LYS A 208 -2.01 -4.23 -5.06
CA LYS A 208 -3.38 -4.56 -4.68
C LYS A 208 -4.14 -3.31 -4.24
N VAL A 209 -4.92 -2.76 -5.16
CA VAL A 209 -5.79 -1.58 -4.92
C VAL A 209 -6.74 -1.80 -3.75
N VAL A 210 -7.32 -3.00 -3.64
CA VAL A 210 -8.25 -3.34 -2.56
C VAL A 210 -7.56 -3.24 -1.19
N SER A 211 -6.33 -3.75 -1.07
CA SER A 211 -5.54 -3.66 0.16
C SER A 211 -5.23 -2.20 0.51
N ARG A 212 -4.90 -1.38 -0.49
CA ARG A 212 -4.68 0.06 -0.31
C ARG A 212 -5.96 0.74 0.22
N GLN A 213 -7.09 0.58 -0.46
CA GLN A 213 -8.38 1.15 -0.04
C GLN A 213 -8.79 0.70 1.37
N GLN A 214 -8.65 -0.59 1.66
CA GLN A 214 -8.92 -1.17 2.97
C GLN A 214 -8.05 -0.53 4.07
N SER A 215 -6.79 -0.25 3.78
CA SER A 215 -5.85 0.34 4.74
C SER A 215 -6.16 1.82 5.06
N LEU A 216 -6.60 2.61 4.06
CA LEU A 216 -7.01 4.02 4.26
C LEU A 216 -8.18 4.11 5.25
N ARG A 217 -9.17 3.23 5.10
CA ARG A 217 -10.35 3.15 5.97
C ARG A 217 -10.06 2.72 7.42
N ARG A 218 -8.83 2.31 7.74
CA ARG A 218 -8.46 1.93 9.12
C ARG A 218 -8.22 3.14 10.01
N ILE A 219 -7.84 4.26 9.43
CA ILE A 219 -7.50 5.48 10.14
C ILE A 219 -8.58 6.53 9.93
N ARG A 220 -8.99 6.77 8.67
CA ARG A 220 -10.09 7.69 8.33
C ARG A 220 -11.41 6.94 8.31
N ARG A 221 -12.21 7.10 9.37
CA ARG A 221 -13.54 6.49 9.51
C ARG A 221 -14.38 7.24 10.54
N LYS A 222 -15.66 6.85 10.69
CA LYS A 222 -16.50 7.38 11.78
C LYS A 222 -15.84 7.15 13.14
N GLY A 223 -15.65 8.23 13.90
CA GLY A 223 -15.01 8.22 15.23
C GLY A 223 -13.52 8.62 15.23
N THR A 224 -12.94 8.98 14.07
CA THR A 224 -11.57 9.50 13.98
C THR A 224 -11.44 10.78 14.81
N ARG A 225 -10.45 10.83 15.70
CA ARG A 225 -10.22 11.96 16.62
C ARG A 225 -9.33 13.04 16.02
N ALA A 226 -8.48 12.67 15.06
CA ALA A 226 -7.55 13.60 14.42
C ALA A 226 -8.32 14.60 13.52
N LYS A 227 -7.92 15.87 13.58
CA LYS A 227 -8.51 16.94 12.75
C LYS A 227 -8.19 16.77 11.27
N VAL A 228 -7.01 16.26 10.94
CA VAL A 228 -6.53 16.01 9.59
C VAL A 228 -5.85 14.65 9.57
N ILE A 229 -6.10 13.85 8.53
CA ILE A 229 -5.40 12.58 8.31
C ILE A 229 -4.31 12.76 7.27
N THR A 230 -3.10 12.31 7.59
CA THR A 230 -1.96 12.39 6.68
C THR A 230 -1.58 10.99 6.18
N TYR A 231 -1.50 10.81 4.86
CA TYR A 231 -0.93 9.62 4.24
C TYR A 231 0.39 9.98 3.56
N ILE A 232 1.44 9.22 3.87
CA ILE A 232 2.77 9.43 3.32
C ILE A 232 3.23 8.15 2.62
N ASP A 233 3.52 8.24 1.33
CA ASP A 233 4.12 7.15 0.55
C ASP A 233 5.63 7.30 0.48
N LEU A 234 6.36 6.31 0.99
CA LEU A 234 7.82 6.28 0.86
C LEU A 234 8.21 5.57 -0.44
N VAL A 235 9.00 6.26 -1.26
CA VAL A 235 9.43 5.77 -2.57
C VAL A 235 10.94 5.80 -2.65
N THR A 236 11.55 4.70 -3.07
CA THR A 236 12.97 4.71 -3.43
C THR A 236 13.11 5.21 -4.86
N GLU A 237 13.89 6.27 -5.07
CA GLU A 237 14.05 6.91 -6.39
C GLU A 237 14.68 5.97 -7.41
N LYS A 238 14.27 6.12 -8.67
CA LYS A 238 14.76 5.30 -9.80
C LYS A 238 14.58 3.80 -9.57
N THR A 239 13.46 3.41 -8.93
CA THR A 239 13.08 2.02 -8.73
C THR A 239 11.64 1.76 -9.16
N VAL A 240 11.26 0.49 -9.19
CA VAL A 240 9.89 0.03 -9.43
C VAL A 240 8.85 0.63 -8.48
N ASP A 241 9.24 1.13 -7.29
CA ASP A 241 8.32 1.69 -6.30
C ASP A 241 7.40 2.77 -6.90
N ARG A 242 7.95 3.66 -7.74
CA ARG A 242 7.18 4.75 -8.35
C ARG A 242 6.13 4.23 -9.33
N HIS A 243 6.47 3.21 -10.10
CA HIS A 243 5.55 2.57 -11.03
C HIS A 243 4.45 1.79 -10.29
N VAL A 244 4.77 1.15 -9.16
CA VAL A 244 3.77 0.48 -8.32
C VAL A 244 2.77 1.50 -7.80
N LEU A 245 3.24 2.62 -7.24
CA LEU A 245 2.38 3.66 -6.68
C LEU A 245 1.48 4.26 -7.76
N GLN A 246 2.05 4.68 -8.89
CA GLN A 246 1.29 5.24 -10.01
C GLN A 246 0.24 4.25 -10.53
N SER A 247 0.58 2.96 -10.63
CA SER A 247 -0.37 1.93 -11.07
C SER A 247 -1.57 1.79 -10.12
N VAL A 248 -1.34 1.91 -8.81
CA VAL A 248 -2.41 1.85 -7.81
C VAL A 248 -3.27 3.10 -7.90
N GLU A 249 -2.67 4.27 -8.01
CA GLU A 249 -3.37 5.56 -8.16
C GLU A 249 -4.25 5.59 -9.41
N THR A 250 -3.72 5.20 -10.57
CA THR A 250 -4.50 5.12 -11.82
C THR A 250 -5.69 4.18 -11.70
N LYS A 251 -5.50 2.99 -11.10
CA LYS A 251 -6.60 2.04 -10.90
C LYS A 251 -7.65 2.56 -9.92
N MET A 252 -7.24 3.28 -8.87
CA MET A 252 -8.17 3.92 -7.92
C MET A 252 -8.95 5.05 -8.58
N ALA A 253 -8.29 5.89 -9.39
CA ALA A 253 -8.93 6.96 -10.14
C ALA A 253 -9.98 6.41 -11.11
N LEU A 254 -9.63 5.35 -11.86
CA LEU A 254 -10.57 4.68 -12.78
C LEU A 254 -11.79 4.11 -12.03
N ALA A 255 -11.57 3.45 -10.89
CA ALA A 255 -12.66 2.92 -10.08
C ALA A 255 -13.59 4.03 -9.57
N SER A 256 -13.02 5.14 -9.09
CA SER A 256 -13.78 6.29 -8.58
C SER A 256 -14.60 6.95 -9.70
N PHE A 257 -14.00 7.14 -10.86
CA PHE A 257 -14.67 7.69 -12.04
C PHE A 257 -15.89 6.86 -12.47
N ILE A 258 -15.78 5.53 -12.46
CA ILE A 258 -16.91 4.64 -12.79
C ILE A 258 -18.03 4.77 -11.73
N LEU A 259 -17.68 4.88 -10.46
CA LEU A 259 -18.68 5.04 -9.38
C LEU A 259 -19.40 6.39 -9.47
N ASP A 260 -18.68 7.46 -9.77
CA ASP A 260 -19.25 8.80 -9.96
C ASP A 260 -20.19 8.85 -11.17
N ALA A 261 -19.81 8.17 -12.27
CA ALA A 261 -20.66 8.03 -13.44
C ALA A 261 -22.02 7.39 -13.10
N ILE A 262 -21.98 6.31 -12.33
CA ILE A 262 -23.17 5.59 -11.87
C ILE A 262 -24.02 6.50 -10.97
N LYS A 263 -23.40 7.24 -10.04
CA LYS A 263 -24.10 8.18 -9.14
C LYS A 263 -24.83 9.28 -9.91
N ARG A 264 -24.25 9.79 -11.00
CA ARG A 264 -24.85 10.84 -11.84
C ARG A 264 -25.88 10.30 -12.85
N GLY A 265 -26.15 9.00 -12.87
CA GLY A 265 -27.03 8.37 -13.85
C GLY A 265 -26.49 8.42 -15.29
N VAL A 266 -25.19 8.71 -15.46
CA VAL A 266 -24.56 8.89 -16.76
C VAL A 266 -24.14 7.52 -17.32
N PRO A 267 -24.60 7.15 -18.53
CA PRO A 267 -24.20 5.89 -19.13
C PRO A 267 -22.70 5.89 -19.45
N ILE A 268 -21.96 4.92 -18.90
CA ILE A 268 -20.48 4.75 -18.98
C ILE A 268 -19.87 4.91 -20.38
N ARG A 269 -20.64 4.73 -21.46
CA ARG A 269 -20.16 4.96 -22.84
C ARG A 269 -19.87 6.43 -23.17
N SER A 270 -20.61 7.36 -22.60
CA SER A 270 -20.42 8.81 -22.81
C SER A 270 -19.15 9.36 -22.15
N LEU A 271 -18.46 8.52 -21.38
CA LEU A 271 -17.25 8.82 -20.62
C LEU A 271 -15.98 8.20 -21.22
N LEU A 272 -16.12 7.46 -22.32
CA LEU A 272 -15.03 6.75 -23.01
C LEU A 272 -14.84 7.27 -24.46
N THR A 273 -15.51 8.36 -24.80
CA THR A 273 -15.27 9.22 -25.97
C THR A 273 -14.49 10.43 -25.50
#